data_AF-A0A453JJ86-F1
#
_entry.id   AF-A0A453JJ86-F1
#
_cell.length_a   1.000
_cell.length_b   1.000
_cell.length_c   1.000
_cell.angle_alpha   90.00
_cell.angle_beta   90.00
_cell.angle_gamma   90.00
#
_symmetry.space_group_name_H-M   'P 1'
#
loop_
_entity.id
_entity.type
_entity.pdbx_description
1 polymer ?
#
loop_
_entity_poly.entity_id
_entity_poly.type
_entity_poly.pdbx_seq_one_letter_code
_entity_poly.pdbx_strand_id
1 'polypeptide(L)'
;VAATPLRAVPLMRVAPESLQAASGSLVGVPSRGTGDLDGPGAMEYLTAVLASKVYDVAVQTPLERAGKLSERLGVDLHIKREDLQPEPWRSVEKLGATVVLKGDSYDEAQSYAKLLCEEEGLTFIPPFDHPDIIAGQGTVGMEIVRQLQGPLHAIFVPVGGGGLIAGIAAYVKRVCPEVKIIGVEPSDANAMALSLFHGQRVMLEHIGGFADGVAVKVVGKETFPLCQDFVDGIVLVSQDAICASIKDMFEENRNILEPSGALALAGAEAYCKYYGLKGETVVAISSGANMNFDTLRLVTELPDVGRKPEAVLPTFSPKEQGSFKEFAELVSRMNITEFKHIYDSHGKEALVLHSGSDDVGDEPVEAKPVEAGDDGKECEDSCRPCGEGEKPLAWLNARVVTTTGIINLMTAGLGLYVKAHHPSVLGLVVTCWEALPLTMVRVVLVSGLGAALALGVLLMYAGIKMSLQGGPRPARPS
;
A
#
# COMPACT_ATOMS: atom_id res chain seq x y z
N VAL A 1 -3.73 -49.13 21.83
CA VAL A 1 -4.54 -48.56 20.73
C VAL A 1 -3.73 -47.41 20.15
N ALA A 2 -3.17 -47.58 18.96
CA ALA A 2 -2.39 -46.52 18.31
C ALA A 2 -3.34 -45.35 18.01
N ALA A 3 -3.05 -44.17 18.58
CA ALA A 3 -3.79 -42.96 18.31
C ALA A 3 -3.68 -42.65 16.81
N THR A 4 -4.80 -42.74 16.10
CA THR A 4 -4.90 -42.27 14.72
C THR A 4 -4.56 -40.78 14.74
N PRO A 5 -3.59 -40.29 13.95
CA PRO A 5 -3.29 -38.86 13.93
C PRO A 5 -4.57 -38.13 13.49
N LEU A 6 -5.06 -37.23 14.33
CA LEU A 6 -6.18 -36.34 13.99
C LEU A 6 -5.83 -35.66 12.67
N ARG A 7 -6.54 -36.01 11.60
CA ARG A 7 -6.39 -35.37 10.29
C ARG A 7 -6.63 -33.88 10.50
N ALA A 8 -5.60 -33.06 10.32
CA ALA A 8 -5.74 -31.61 10.40
C ALA A 8 -6.85 -31.17 9.42
N VAL A 9 -7.87 -30.49 9.95
CA VAL A 9 -8.92 -29.92 9.10
C VAL A 9 -8.24 -28.89 8.19
N PRO A 10 -8.35 -29.02 6.86
CA PRO A 10 -7.71 -28.08 5.95
C PRO A 10 -8.30 -26.68 6.16
N LEU A 11 -7.42 -25.68 6.30
CA LEU A 11 -7.83 -24.28 6.44
C LEU A 11 -8.49 -23.80 5.14
N MET A 12 -9.56 -23.01 5.28
CA MET A 12 -10.18 -22.32 4.17
C MET A 12 -9.17 -21.35 3.54
N ARG A 13 -8.99 -21.46 2.22
CA ARG A 13 -8.13 -20.54 1.47
C ARG A 13 -8.94 -19.37 0.93
N VAL A 14 -8.42 -18.17 1.09
CA VAL A 14 -9.09 -16.93 0.67
C VAL A 14 -8.08 -15.95 0.06
N ALA A 15 -8.54 -15.21 -0.93
CA ALA A 15 -7.79 -14.10 -1.49
C ALA A 15 -7.95 -12.85 -0.60
N PRO A 16 -6.88 -12.08 -0.31
CA PRO A 16 -6.96 -10.86 0.49
C PRO A 16 -8.04 -9.87 0.01
N GLU A 17 -8.24 -9.78 -1.30
CA GLU A 17 -9.19 -8.86 -1.96
C GLU A 17 -10.66 -9.24 -1.76
N SER A 18 -10.93 -10.44 -1.20
CA SER A 18 -12.29 -10.89 -0.90
C SER A 18 -12.98 -10.08 0.20
N LEU A 19 -12.20 -9.35 1.01
CA LEU A 19 -12.70 -8.40 1.98
C LEU A 19 -12.23 -6.98 1.60
N GLN A 20 -13.18 -6.15 1.18
CA GLN A 20 -12.93 -4.74 0.90
C GLN A 20 -13.63 -3.88 1.94
N ALA A 21 -12.88 -2.98 2.54
CA ALA A 21 -13.36 -2.02 3.52
C ALA A 21 -12.93 -0.62 3.10
N ALA A 22 -13.76 0.39 3.38
CA ALA A 22 -13.35 1.77 3.17
C ALA A 22 -12.18 2.09 4.12
N SER A 23 -11.23 2.90 3.67
CA SER A 23 -10.09 3.32 4.51
C SER A 23 -10.59 3.92 5.83
N GLY A 24 -10.13 3.38 6.95
CA GLY A 24 -10.53 3.80 8.29
C GLY A 24 -11.85 3.20 8.82
N SER A 25 -12.63 2.52 7.99
CA SER A 25 -13.83 1.82 8.46
C SER A 25 -13.46 0.59 9.30
N LEU A 26 -14.21 0.36 10.37
CA LEU A 26 -13.98 -0.77 11.27
C LEU A 26 -14.66 -2.03 10.72
N VAL A 27 -13.88 -3.04 10.37
CA VAL A 27 -14.37 -4.40 10.13
C VAL A 27 -14.69 -5.02 11.50
N GLY A 28 -15.98 -5.07 11.82
CA GLY A 28 -16.46 -5.60 13.10
C GLY A 28 -16.30 -7.12 13.20
N VAL A 29 -16.24 -7.63 14.43
CA VAL A 29 -16.24 -9.07 14.73
C VAL A 29 -17.70 -9.56 14.79
N PRO A 30 -18.20 -10.31 13.79
CA PRO A 30 -19.63 -10.62 13.66
C PRO A 30 -20.15 -11.56 14.75
N SER A 31 -19.28 -12.42 15.29
CA SER A 31 -19.57 -13.32 16.40
C SER A 31 -18.49 -13.11 17.46
N ARG A 32 -18.69 -12.17 18.39
CA ARG A 32 -17.87 -12.14 19.60
C ARG A 32 -18.03 -13.49 20.28
N GLY A 33 -16.92 -14.16 20.59
CA GLY A 33 -17.01 -15.40 21.36
C GLY A 33 -17.73 -15.13 22.68
N THR A 34 -18.26 -16.16 23.32
CA THR A 34 -18.90 -16.03 24.63
C THR A 34 -17.88 -15.74 25.73
N GLY A 35 -16.72 -15.18 25.39
CA GLY A 35 -15.62 -14.86 26.29
C GLY A 35 -16.13 -14.07 27.47
N ASP A 36 -16.51 -14.79 28.52
CA ASP A 36 -16.77 -14.20 29.81
C ASP A 36 -15.51 -13.41 30.15
N LEU A 37 -15.66 -12.10 30.35
CA LEU A 37 -14.60 -11.27 30.92
C LEU A 37 -14.16 -11.80 32.31
N ASP A 38 -14.94 -12.72 32.87
CA ASP A 38 -14.70 -13.46 34.11
C ASP A 38 -14.29 -14.94 33.88
N GLY A 39 -14.07 -15.35 32.63
CA GLY A 39 -13.63 -16.69 32.27
C GLY A 39 -12.17 -16.95 32.69
N PRO A 40 -11.79 -18.22 32.93
CA PRO A 40 -10.48 -18.57 33.49
C PRO A 40 -9.30 -18.08 32.63
N GLY A 41 -9.44 -18.04 31.30
CA GLY A 41 -8.36 -17.60 30.39
C GLY A 41 -8.03 -16.11 30.49
N ALA A 42 -9.00 -15.23 30.73
CA ALA A 42 -8.76 -13.78 30.80
C ALA A 42 -7.97 -13.39 32.06
N MET A 43 -8.34 -13.96 33.21
CA MET A 43 -7.62 -13.76 34.47
C MET A 43 -6.23 -14.40 34.47
N GLU A 44 -6.09 -15.52 33.76
CA GLU A 44 -4.79 -16.16 33.55
C GLU A 44 -3.84 -15.24 32.78
N TYR A 45 -4.28 -14.64 31.66
CA TYR A 45 -3.46 -13.67 30.93
C TYR A 45 -3.16 -12.41 31.74
N LEU A 46 -4.11 -11.86 32.50
CA LEU A 46 -3.82 -10.72 33.39
C LEU A 46 -2.68 -11.06 34.37
N THR A 47 -2.77 -12.23 35.01
CA THR A 47 -1.76 -12.68 35.98
C THR A 47 -0.41 -12.93 35.29
N ALA A 48 -0.42 -13.57 34.12
CA ALA A 48 0.77 -13.85 33.34
C ALA A 48 1.47 -12.57 32.86
N VAL A 49 0.71 -11.56 32.41
CA VAL A 49 1.24 -10.24 32.02
C VAL A 49 1.92 -9.57 33.20
N LEU A 50 1.27 -9.54 34.37
CA LEU A 50 1.82 -8.91 35.58
C LEU A 50 3.05 -9.65 36.14
N ALA A 51 3.12 -10.97 35.95
CA ALA A 51 4.23 -11.81 36.38
C ALA A 51 5.33 -11.99 35.32
N SER A 52 5.15 -11.40 34.13
CA SER A 52 6.07 -11.56 33.00
C SER A 52 7.48 -11.06 33.33
N LYS A 53 8.48 -11.84 32.91
CA LYS A 53 9.90 -11.49 33.02
C LYS A 53 10.47 -10.85 31.76
N VAL A 54 9.61 -10.28 30.91
CA VAL A 54 10.00 -9.68 29.62
C VAL A 54 11.10 -8.61 29.77
N TYR A 55 11.15 -7.92 30.92
CA TYR A 55 12.12 -6.87 31.20
C TYR A 55 13.55 -7.37 31.45
N ASP A 56 13.77 -8.68 31.49
CA ASP A 56 15.13 -9.25 31.45
C ASP A 56 15.77 -9.05 30.05
N VAL A 57 14.96 -8.85 29.00
CA VAL A 57 15.39 -8.70 27.59
C VAL A 57 14.86 -7.46 26.88
N ALA A 58 13.79 -6.84 27.40
CA ALA A 58 13.13 -5.66 26.86
C ALA A 58 13.22 -4.46 27.81
N VAL A 59 12.95 -3.27 27.30
CA VAL A 59 12.87 -2.04 28.09
C VAL A 59 11.46 -1.49 28.08
N GLN A 60 11.08 -0.72 29.11
CA GLN A 60 9.84 0.06 29.08
C GLN A 60 10.04 1.25 28.15
N THR A 61 9.25 1.31 27.08
CA THR A 61 9.34 2.38 26.08
C THR A 61 8.46 3.56 26.48
N PRO A 62 8.74 4.78 26.02
CA PRO A 62 7.89 5.93 26.31
C PRO A 62 6.57 5.88 25.54
N LEU A 63 5.53 6.47 26.14
CA LEU A 63 4.30 6.89 25.45
C LEU A 63 4.43 8.39 25.17
N GLU A 64 4.50 8.76 23.89
CA GLU A 64 4.80 10.12 23.46
C GLU A 64 3.59 10.75 22.78
N ARG A 65 3.25 11.98 23.17
CA ARG A 65 2.21 12.74 22.48
C ARG A 65 2.71 13.21 21.10
N ALA A 66 1.97 12.91 20.04
CA ALA A 66 2.23 13.40 18.69
C ALA A 66 1.54 14.75 18.49
N GLY A 67 2.24 15.85 18.77
CA GLY A 67 1.67 17.19 18.84
C GLY A 67 1.08 17.69 17.52
N LYS A 68 1.84 17.62 16.42
CA LYS A 68 1.39 18.15 15.12
C LYS A 68 0.28 17.30 14.56
N LEU A 69 0.40 15.98 14.70
CA LEU A 69 -0.65 15.04 14.26
C LEU A 69 -1.94 15.20 15.09
N SER A 70 -1.82 15.39 16.41
CA SER A 70 -2.95 15.67 17.29
C SER A 70 -3.71 16.92 16.84
N GLU A 71 -3.00 18.03 16.58
CA GLU A 71 -3.58 19.28 16.10
C GLU A 71 -4.26 19.11 14.74
N ARG A 72 -3.59 18.43 13.80
CA ARG A 72 -4.09 18.18 12.45
C ARG A 72 -5.37 17.34 12.43
N LEU A 73 -5.45 16.33 13.30
CA LEU A 73 -6.60 15.43 13.38
C LEU A 73 -7.70 15.96 14.32
N GLY A 74 -7.35 16.83 15.27
CA GLY A 74 -8.25 17.32 16.32
C GLY A 74 -8.52 16.29 17.41
N VAL A 75 -7.59 15.36 17.65
CA VAL A 75 -7.63 14.34 18.71
C VAL A 75 -6.36 14.44 19.56
N ASP A 76 -6.34 13.81 20.74
CA ASP A 76 -5.11 13.66 21.52
C ASP A 76 -4.43 12.33 21.16
N LEU A 77 -3.56 12.36 20.15
CA LEU A 77 -2.87 11.18 19.63
C LEU A 77 -1.55 10.96 20.36
N HIS A 78 -1.41 9.77 20.94
CA HIS A 78 -0.18 9.29 21.56
C HIS A 78 0.41 8.12 20.79
N ILE A 79 1.73 8.02 20.76
CA ILE A 79 2.50 6.98 20.09
C ILE A 79 3.24 6.17 21.15
N LYS A 80 2.96 4.86 21.21
CA LYS A 80 3.69 3.93 22.08
C LYS A 80 4.93 3.44 21.33
N ARG A 81 6.12 3.85 21.79
CA ARG A 81 7.40 3.78 21.06
C ARG A 81 8.10 2.41 21.12
N GLU A 82 7.42 1.33 20.74
CA GLU A 82 8.02 -0.01 20.69
C GLU A 82 9.17 -0.12 19.67
N ASP A 83 9.27 0.80 18.71
CA ASP A 83 10.40 0.98 17.80
C ASP A 83 11.71 1.32 18.53
N LEU A 84 11.66 1.76 19.79
CA LEU A 84 12.83 2.03 20.61
C LEU A 84 13.31 0.81 21.41
N GLN A 85 12.67 -0.35 21.25
CA GLN A 85 13.19 -1.58 21.82
C GLN A 85 14.58 -1.88 21.24
N PRO A 86 15.54 -2.38 22.04
CA PRO A 86 16.80 -2.84 21.52
C PRO A 86 16.57 -4.03 20.56
N GLU A 87 17.40 -4.12 19.51
CA GLU A 87 17.45 -5.26 18.59
C GLU A 87 17.35 -6.59 19.36
N PRO A 88 16.26 -7.38 19.18
CA PRO A 88 15.99 -8.54 20.03
C PRO A 88 17.14 -9.55 20.07
N TRP A 89 17.79 -9.79 18.93
CA TRP A 89 18.91 -10.72 18.82
C TRP A 89 20.14 -10.26 19.63
N ARG A 90 20.39 -8.94 19.73
CA ARG A 90 21.49 -8.41 20.56
C ARG A 90 21.19 -8.55 22.05
N SER A 91 19.93 -8.42 22.45
CA SER A 91 19.54 -8.60 23.85
C SER A 91 19.75 -10.04 24.30
N VAL A 92 19.36 -11.02 23.49
CA VAL A 92 19.55 -12.44 23.82
C VAL A 92 21.02 -12.88 23.71
N GLU A 93 21.79 -12.32 22.77
CA GLU A 93 23.24 -12.56 22.67
C GLU A 93 23.97 -12.16 23.95
N LYS A 94 23.61 -10.99 24.54
CA LYS A 94 24.16 -10.53 25.82
C LYS A 94 23.83 -11.45 27.00
N LEU A 95 22.75 -12.23 26.90
CA LEU A 95 22.39 -13.24 27.89
C LEU A 95 23.09 -14.59 27.66
N GLY A 96 23.96 -14.68 26.64
CA GLY A 96 24.74 -15.88 26.32
C GLY A 96 24.11 -16.78 25.25
N ALA A 97 23.08 -16.31 24.53
CA ALA A 97 22.51 -17.07 23.42
C ALA A 97 23.44 -17.07 22.20
N THR A 98 23.53 -18.20 21.50
CA THR A 98 24.19 -18.29 20.19
C THR A 98 23.27 -17.72 19.12
N VAL A 99 23.71 -16.65 18.44
CA VAL A 99 22.96 -16.03 17.35
C VAL A 99 23.48 -16.52 15.99
N VAL A 100 22.57 -17.01 15.14
CA VAL A 100 22.86 -17.41 13.75
C VAL A 100 22.05 -16.52 12.83
N LEU A 101 22.73 -15.65 12.07
CA LEU A 101 22.09 -14.78 11.08
C LEU A 101 21.98 -15.53 9.75
N LYS A 102 20.75 -15.83 9.31
CA LYS A 102 20.48 -16.60 8.09
C LYS A 102 19.21 -16.10 7.40
N GLY A 103 19.30 -15.95 6.07
CA GLY A 103 18.20 -15.50 5.22
C GLY A 103 18.19 -13.98 5.02
N ASP A 104 17.63 -13.55 3.90
CA ASP A 104 17.45 -12.13 3.56
C ASP A 104 16.05 -11.62 3.96
N SER A 105 15.19 -12.52 4.47
CA SER A 105 13.85 -12.23 4.95
C SER A 105 13.52 -13.00 6.24
N TYR A 106 12.52 -12.52 6.96
CA TYR A 106 12.00 -13.19 8.15
C TYR A 106 11.56 -14.64 7.87
N ASP A 107 10.86 -14.87 6.74
CA ASP A 107 10.37 -16.20 6.36
C ASP A 107 11.51 -17.18 6.07
N GLU A 108 12.59 -16.72 5.44
CA GLU A 108 13.79 -17.53 5.24
C GLU A 108 14.48 -17.87 6.56
N ALA A 109 14.64 -16.88 7.45
CA ALA A 109 15.21 -17.07 8.78
C ALA A 109 14.39 -18.08 9.61
N GLN A 110 13.06 -17.97 9.58
CA GLN A 110 12.16 -18.88 10.29
C GLN A 110 12.21 -20.30 9.71
N SER A 111 12.24 -20.43 8.39
CA SER A 111 12.33 -21.73 7.71
C SER A 111 13.63 -22.45 8.07
N TYR A 112 14.74 -21.72 8.09
CA TYR A 112 16.02 -22.23 8.55
C TYR A 112 15.98 -22.62 10.03
N ALA A 113 15.41 -21.79 10.90
CA ALA A 113 15.30 -22.09 12.32
C ALA A 113 14.49 -23.35 12.61
N LYS A 114 13.39 -23.59 11.87
CA LYS A 114 12.58 -24.81 11.99
C LYS A 114 13.36 -26.05 11.56
N LEU A 115 14.05 -25.98 10.42
CA LEU A 115 14.90 -27.08 9.95
C LEU A 115 15.99 -27.42 10.99
N LEU A 116 16.68 -26.41 11.50
CA LEU A 116 17.72 -26.58 12.52
C LEU A 116 17.16 -27.21 13.80
N CYS A 117 15.94 -26.84 14.21
CA CYS A 117 15.28 -27.46 15.36
C CYS A 117 15.02 -28.95 15.15
N GLU A 118 14.63 -29.36 13.94
CA GLU A 118 14.44 -30.76 13.59
C GLU A 118 15.76 -31.54 13.53
N GLU A 119 16.80 -30.95 12.93
CA GLU A 119 18.12 -31.58 12.78
C GLU A 119 18.87 -31.75 14.11
N GLU A 120 18.81 -30.74 14.99
CA GLU A 120 19.54 -30.73 16.26
C GLU A 120 18.68 -31.11 17.47
N GLY A 121 17.39 -31.37 17.28
CA GLY A 121 16.46 -31.71 18.37
C GLY A 121 16.18 -30.56 19.33
N LEU A 122 16.18 -29.32 18.82
CA LEU A 122 15.93 -28.11 19.61
C LEU A 122 14.44 -27.81 19.71
N THR A 123 14.04 -27.10 20.77
CA THR A 123 12.66 -26.61 20.90
C THR A 123 12.49 -25.31 20.12
N PHE A 124 11.60 -25.31 19.14
CA PHE A 124 11.26 -24.09 18.39
C PHE A 124 10.37 -23.17 19.23
N ILE A 125 10.84 -21.97 19.50
CA ILE A 125 10.03 -20.90 20.12
C ILE A 125 9.37 -20.10 19.01
N PRO A 126 8.03 -20.13 18.89
CA PRO A 126 7.34 -19.39 17.83
C PRO A 126 7.46 -17.88 18.03
N PRO A 127 7.26 -17.06 17.00
CA PRO A 127 7.32 -15.59 17.13
C PRO A 127 6.13 -14.95 17.86
N PHE A 128 4.97 -15.59 17.87
CA PHE A 128 3.74 -15.02 18.42
C PHE A 128 2.78 -16.05 19.03
N ASP A 129 2.71 -17.27 18.48
CA ASP A 129 1.67 -18.25 18.81
C ASP A 129 2.02 -19.09 20.05
N HIS A 130 2.24 -18.42 21.18
CA HIS A 130 2.54 -19.08 22.45
C HIS A 130 1.99 -18.26 23.63
N PRO A 131 1.39 -18.87 24.66
CA PRO A 131 0.83 -18.16 25.81
C PRO A 131 1.81 -17.19 26.49
N ASP A 132 3.04 -17.63 26.76
CA ASP A 132 4.06 -16.77 27.40
C ASP A 132 4.47 -15.58 26.53
N ILE A 133 4.46 -15.74 25.20
CA ILE A 133 4.79 -14.66 24.27
C ILE A 133 3.66 -13.64 24.27
N ILE A 134 2.42 -14.10 24.16
CA ILE A 134 1.22 -13.26 24.23
C ILE A 134 1.20 -12.48 25.56
N ALA A 135 1.47 -13.15 26.69
CA ALA A 135 1.57 -12.50 27.99
C ALA A 135 2.72 -11.48 28.06
N GLY A 136 3.88 -11.79 27.48
CA GLY A 136 4.98 -10.85 27.31
C GLY A 136 4.56 -9.58 26.56
N GLN A 137 3.90 -9.73 25.42
CA GLN A 137 3.43 -8.59 24.64
C GLN A 137 2.33 -7.78 25.33
N GLY A 138 1.52 -8.41 26.19
CA GLY A 138 0.49 -7.70 26.97
C GLY A 138 1.05 -6.68 27.95
N THR A 139 2.35 -6.75 28.28
CA THR A 139 3.00 -5.72 29.11
C THR A 139 2.99 -4.34 28.44
N VAL A 140 2.95 -4.26 27.11
CA VAL A 140 2.76 -3.00 26.37
C VAL A 140 1.43 -2.34 26.74
N GLY A 141 0.36 -3.14 26.86
CA GLY A 141 -0.95 -2.66 27.32
C GLY A 141 -0.92 -2.17 28.77
N MET A 142 -0.19 -2.87 29.64
CA MET A 142 0.07 -2.44 31.02
C MET A 142 0.81 -1.10 31.08
N GLU A 143 1.82 -0.92 30.24
CA GLU A 143 2.59 0.31 30.17
C GLU A 143 1.73 1.48 29.68
N ILE A 144 0.95 1.30 28.61
CA ILE A 144 0.03 2.34 28.09
C ILE A 144 -0.92 2.82 29.19
N VAL A 145 -1.59 1.89 29.89
CA VAL A 145 -2.56 2.23 30.95
C VAL A 145 -1.89 2.94 32.13
N ARG A 146 -0.61 2.64 32.43
CA ARG A 146 0.14 3.31 33.50
C ARG A 146 0.69 4.67 33.10
N GLN A 147 1.12 4.83 31.86
CA GLN A 147 1.76 6.03 31.35
C GLN A 147 0.75 7.10 30.96
N LEU A 148 -0.44 6.71 30.49
CA LEU A 148 -1.50 7.63 30.10
C LEU A 148 -2.33 8.07 31.32
N GLN A 149 -2.58 9.37 31.42
CA GLN A 149 -3.45 9.95 32.43
C GLN A 149 -4.74 10.44 31.77
N GLY A 150 -5.89 9.84 32.12
CA GLY A 150 -7.20 10.28 31.64
C GLY A 150 -7.94 9.24 30.79
N PRO A 151 -9.07 9.64 30.19
CA PRO A 151 -9.90 8.74 29.39
C PRO A 151 -9.20 8.36 28.09
N LEU A 152 -9.30 7.09 27.69
CA LEU A 152 -8.73 6.55 26.46
C LEU A 152 -9.83 5.99 25.57
N HIS A 153 -9.90 6.45 24.33
CA HIS A 153 -10.91 6.02 23.36
C HIS A 153 -10.55 4.68 22.72
N ALA A 154 -9.34 4.58 22.17
CA ALA A 154 -8.89 3.41 21.43
C ALA A 154 -7.37 3.24 21.45
N ILE A 155 -6.93 1.98 21.38
CA ILE A 155 -5.56 1.57 21.10
C ILE A 155 -5.53 0.88 19.74
N PHE A 156 -4.72 1.41 18.83
CA PHE A 156 -4.46 0.86 17.50
C PHE A 156 -3.20 0.01 17.53
N VAL A 157 -3.33 -1.25 17.11
CA VAL A 157 -2.27 -2.26 17.20
C VAL A 157 -2.01 -2.87 15.81
N PRO A 158 -0.76 -2.91 15.31
CA PRO A 158 -0.47 -3.59 14.06
C PRO A 158 -0.65 -5.11 14.24
N VAL A 159 -1.22 -5.77 13.23
CA VAL A 159 -1.55 -7.20 13.31
C VAL A 159 -0.85 -7.98 12.21
N GLY A 160 0.05 -8.87 12.60
CA GLY A 160 0.51 -9.99 11.78
C GLY A 160 -0.10 -11.29 12.29
N GLY A 161 0.68 -12.07 13.05
CA GLY A 161 0.20 -13.32 13.67
C GLY A 161 -0.77 -13.13 14.84
N GLY A 162 -0.92 -11.90 15.35
CA GLY A 162 -1.86 -11.53 16.40
C GLY A 162 -1.32 -11.54 17.84
N GLY A 163 -0.03 -11.84 18.07
CA GLY A 163 0.53 -11.95 19.42
C GLY A 163 0.44 -10.65 20.23
N LEU A 164 0.83 -9.53 19.61
CA LEU A 164 0.81 -8.21 20.24
C LEU A 164 -0.61 -7.77 20.60
N ILE A 165 -1.52 -7.78 19.63
CA ILE A 165 -2.91 -7.37 19.86
C ILE A 165 -3.62 -8.28 20.85
N ALA A 166 -3.40 -9.60 20.80
CA ALA A 166 -4.01 -10.53 21.74
C ALA A 166 -3.58 -10.25 23.18
N GLY A 167 -2.29 -10.02 23.41
CA GLY A 167 -1.75 -9.72 24.74
C GLY A 167 -2.29 -8.39 25.28
N ILE A 168 -2.26 -7.34 24.46
CA ILE A 168 -2.78 -6.02 24.83
C ILE A 168 -4.28 -6.10 25.10
N ALA A 169 -5.06 -6.75 24.23
CA ALA A 169 -6.50 -6.87 24.38
C ALA A 169 -6.88 -7.59 25.67
N ALA A 170 -6.23 -8.75 25.95
CA ALA A 170 -6.51 -9.54 27.13
C ALA A 170 -6.24 -8.77 28.43
N TYR A 171 -5.16 -7.97 28.48
CA TYR A 171 -4.87 -7.12 29.63
C TYR A 171 -5.82 -5.91 29.72
N VAL A 172 -5.92 -5.12 28.65
CA VAL A 172 -6.63 -3.83 28.67
C VAL A 172 -8.12 -4.03 28.87
N LYS A 173 -8.74 -5.04 28.23
CA LYS A 173 -10.17 -5.31 28.44
C LYS A 173 -10.52 -5.69 29.87
N ARG A 174 -9.55 -6.12 30.67
CA ARG A 174 -9.76 -6.44 32.08
C ARG A 174 -9.62 -5.23 33.00
N VAL A 175 -8.74 -4.29 32.65
CA VAL A 175 -8.46 -3.10 33.47
C VAL A 175 -9.33 -1.91 33.07
N CYS A 176 -9.56 -1.73 31.76
CA CYS A 176 -10.31 -0.65 31.13
C CYS A 176 -11.21 -1.22 30.00
N PRO A 177 -12.29 -1.96 30.33
CA PRO A 177 -13.13 -2.66 29.35
C PRO A 177 -13.75 -1.76 28.26
N GLU A 178 -13.96 -0.49 28.58
CA GLU A 178 -14.49 0.55 27.69
C GLU A 178 -13.53 0.96 26.57
N VAL A 179 -12.22 0.78 26.76
CA VAL A 179 -11.21 1.15 25.77
C VAL A 179 -11.35 0.23 24.56
N LYS A 180 -11.44 0.81 23.37
CA LYS A 180 -11.49 0.02 22.13
C LYS A 180 -10.11 -0.52 21.78
N ILE A 181 -10.03 -1.79 21.45
CA ILE A 181 -8.83 -2.40 20.89
C ILE A 181 -9.06 -2.64 19.42
N ILE A 182 -8.32 -1.92 18.59
CA ILE A 182 -8.49 -1.92 17.14
C ILE A 182 -7.22 -2.44 16.49
N GLY A 183 -7.33 -3.56 15.79
CA GLY A 183 -6.22 -4.06 14.99
C GLY A 183 -6.10 -3.28 13.68
N VAL A 184 -4.90 -3.23 13.12
CA VAL A 184 -4.64 -2.62 11.82
C VAL A 184 -3.85 -3.62 10.97
N GLU A 185 -4.36 -3.89 9.76
CA GLU A 185 -3.74 -4.79 8.78
C GLU A 185 -3.61 -4.09 7.41
N PRO A 186 -2.58 -4.41 6.61
CA PRO A 186 -2.55 -4.03 5.21
C PRO A 186 -3.69 -4.71 4.45
N SER A 187 -4.28 -4.03 3.46
CA SER A 187 -5.34 -4.60 2.63
C SER A 187 -4.93 -5.87 1.88
N ASP A 188 -3.64 -6.07 1.63
CA ASP A 188 -3.04 -7.22 0.93
C ASP A 188 -2.41 -8.27 1.88
N ALA A 189 -2.55 -8.08 3.20
CA ALA A 189 -2.10 -9.01 4.24
C ALA A 189 -3.06 -8.99 5.45
N ASN A 190 -4.35 -9.20 5.19
CA ASN A 190 -5.47 -9.05 6.13
C ASN A 190 -5.99 -10.37 6.73
N ALA A 191 -5.07 -11.25 7.17
CA ALA A 191 -5.40 -12.60 7.59
C ALA A 191 -6.29 -12.64 8.85
N MET A 192 -6.08 -11.73 9.80
CA MET A 192 -6.90 -11.65 11.01
C MET A 192 -8.31 -11.14 10.70
N ALA A 193 -8.45 -10.08 9.91
CA ALA A 193 -9.73 -9.53 9.52
C ALA A 193 -10.59 -10.59 8.81
N LEU A 194 -10.03 -11.32 7.86
CA LEU A 194 -10.73 -12.41 7.17
C LEU A 194 -11.04 -13.58 8.11
N SER A 195 -10.12 -13.94 9.03
CA SER A 195 -10.38 -14.99 10.01
C SER A 195 -11.53 -14.62 10.95
N LEU A 196 -11.58 -13.36 11.42
CA LEU A 196 -12.65 -12.85 12.27
C LEU A 196 -13.97 -12.78 11.51
N PHE A 197 -13.94 -12.31 10.27
CA PHE A 197 -15.11 -12.24 9.38
C PHE A 197 -15.73 -13.63 9.14
N HIS A 198 -14.91 -14.65 8.90
CA HIS A 198 -15.37 -16.02 8.70
C HIS A 198 -15.66 -16.78 10.02
N GLY A 199 -15.30 -16.22 11.18
CA GLY A 199 -15.43 -16.88 12.47
C GLY A 199 -14.49 -18.08 12.68
N GLN A 200 -13.54 -18.29 11.77
CA GLN A 200 -12.54 -19.36 11.83
C GLN A 200 -11.24 -18.90 11.17
N ARG A 201 -10.11 -19.47 11.57
CA ARG A 201 -8.81 -19.17 10.93
C ARG A 201 -8.85 -19.54 9.45
N VAL A 202 -8.35 -18.63 8.62
CA VAL A 202 -8.19 -18.82 7.18
C VAL A 202 -6.71 -18.84 6.79
N MET A 203 -6.44 -19.23 5.56
CA MET A 203 -5.12 -19.14 4.92
C MET A 203 -5.21 -18.20 3.72
N LEU A 204 -4.38 -17.16 3.70
CA LEU A 204 -4.26 -16.29 2.53
C LEU A 204 -3.57 -17.03 1.37
N GLU A 205 -4.09 -16.87 0.16
CA GLU A 205 -3.51 -17.44 -1.07
C GLU A 205 -2.16 -16.79 -1.41
N HIS A 206 -2.14 -15.47 -1.38
CA HIS A 206 -0.97 -14.61 -1.54
C HIS A 206 -0.96 -13.52 -0.46
N ILE A 207 0.19 -12.91 -0.26
CA ILE A 207 0.40 -11.82 0.71
C ILE A 207 1.26 -10.74 0.06
N GLY A 208 0.95 -9.49 0.34
CA GLY A 208 1.84 -8.36 0.04
C GLY A 208 3.10 -8.41 0.88
N GLY A 209 4.22 -7.98 0.30
CA GLY A 209 5.53 -7.96 0.96
C GLY A 209 5.98 -6.59 1.45
N PHE A 210 5.15 -5.55 1.35
CA PHE A 210 5.56 -4.19 1.71
C PHE A 210 5.74 -4.01 3.22
N ALA A 211 4.82 -4.54 4.02
CA ALA A 211 4.90 -4.60 5.47
C ALA A 211 5.20 -6.03 5.91
N ASP A 212 6.45 -6.44 5.74
CA ASP A 212 6.95 -7.81 5.95
C ASP A 212 6.72 -8.33 7.38
N GLY A 213 6.90 -7.49 8.41
CA GLY A 213 6.65 -7.84 9.82
C GLY A 213 5.20 -8.24 10.13
N VAL A 214 4.25 -7.90 9.26
CA VAL A 214 2.83 -8.28 9.39
C VAL A 214 2.36 -9.20 8.26
N ALA A 215 3.23 -9.60 7.33
CA ALA A 215 2.90 -10.41 6.17
C ALA A 215 2.70 -11.90 6.54
N VAL A 216 1.61 -12.19 7.27
CA VAL A 216 1.33 -13.53 7.82
C VAL A 216 0.18 -14.20 7.07
N LYS A 217 0.42 -15.39 6.52
CA LYS A 217 -0.62 -16.15 5.77
C LYS A 217 -1.71 -16.76 6.65
N VAL A 218 -1.37 -17.15 7.88
CA VAL A 218 -2.25 -17.84 8.82
C VAL A 218 -2.00 -17.29 10.22
N VAL A 219 -3.04 -16.73 10.83
CA VAL A 219 -2.96 -16.22 12.20
C VAL A 219 -2.76 -17.33 13.24
N GLY A 220 -2.26 -16.94 14.42
CA GLY A 220 -1.99 -17.87 15.51
C GLY A 220 -3.23 -18.65 15.96
N LYS A 221 -3.01 -19.88 16.39
CA LYS A 221 -4.03 -20.74 16.97
C LYS A 221 -4.47 -20.24 18.34
N GLU A 222 -3.53 -19.74 19.13
CA GLU A 222 -3.76 -19.21 20.48
C GLU A 222 -4.19 -17.74 20.43
N THR A 223 -3.69 -16.98 19.44
CA THR A 223 -4.02 -15.54 19.29
C THR A 223 -5.43 -15.31 18.76
N PHE A 224 -5.91 -16.18 17.85
CA PHE A 224 -7.20 -15.99 17.20
C PHE A 224 -8.41 -16.00 18.16
N PRO A 225 -8.56 -16.96 19.10
CA PRO A 225 -9.65 -16.93 20.07
C PRO A 225 -9.65 -15.65 20.92
N LEU A 226 -8.48 -15.20 21.36
CA LEU A 226 -8.35 -13.94 22.12
C LEU A 226 -8.78 -12.73 21.30
N CYS A 227 -8.46 -12.71 20.00
CA CYS A 227 -8.92 -11.65 19.11
C CYS A 227 -10.44 -11.70 18.89
N GLN A 228 -11.03 -12.91 18.78
CA GLN A 228 -12.49 -13.06 18.69
C GLN A 228 -13.22 -12.55 19.94
N ASP A 229 -12.62 -12.72 21.12
CA ASP A 229 -13.24 -12.34 22.38
C ASP A 229 -13.03 -10.85 22.74
N PHE A 230 -11.83 -10.31 22.51
CA PHE A 230 -11.43 -9.03 23.10
C PHE A 230 -11.20 -7.88 22.11
N VAL A 231 -11.04 -8.14 20.81
CA VAL A 231 -10.80 -7.09 19.81
C VAL A 231 -12.13 -6.50 19.31
N ASP A 232 -12.21 -5.18 19.23
CA ASP A 232 -13.43 -4.49 18.81
C ASP A 232 -13.62 -4.47 17.28
N GLY A 233 -12.52 -4.58 16.54
CA GLY A 233 -12.51 -4.75 15.09
C GLY A 233 -11.14 -4.50 14.49
N ILE A 234 -11.05 -4.61 13.15
CA ILE A 234 -9.83 -4.38 12.39
C ILE A 234 -10.06 -3.25 11.39
N VAL A 235 -9.09 -2.34 11.27
CA VAL A 235 -9.01 -1.34 10.20
C VAL A 235 -8.04 -1.84 9.13
N LEU A 236 -8.46 -1.76 7.87
CA LEU A 236 -7.58 -2.04 6.73
C LEU A 236 -7.00 -0.75 6.17
N VAL A 237 -5.71 -0.76 5.83
CA VAL A 237 -5.03 0.39 5.23
C VAL A 237 -4.26 -0.01 3.96
N SER A 238 -4.15 0.93 3.02
CA SER A 238 -3.37 0.76 1.81
C SER A 238 -1.89 1.00 2.06
N GLN A 239 -1.04 0.51 1.15
CA GLN A 239 0.38 0.84 1.10
C GLN A 239 0.63 2.36 1.11
N ASP A 240 -0.14 3.12 0.34
CA ASP A 240 -0.01 4.58 0.29
C ASP A 240 -0.27 5.25 1.65
N ALA A 241 -1.24 4.73 2.42
CA ALA A 241 -1.53 5.24 3.76
C ALA A 241 -0.37 4.94 4.72
N ILE A 242 0.24 3.76 4.62
CA ILE A 242 1.44 3.41 5.38
C ILE A 242 2.58 4.37 5.03
N CYS A 243 2.85 4.61 3.74
CA CYS A 243 3.88 5.55 3.29
C CYS A 243 3.63 6.98 3.82
N ALA A 244 2.39 7.45 3.76
CA ALA A 244 1.99 8.75 4.29
C ALA A 244 2.28 8.83 5.81
N SER A 245 1.94 7.80 6.57
CA SER A 245 2.19 7.80 8.02
C SER A 245 3.67 7.68 8.40
N ILE A 246 4.51 7.02 7.59
CA ILE A 246 5.98 7.06 7.78
C ILE A 246 6.48 8.51 7.61
N LYS A 247 6.02 9.19 6.56
CA LYS A 247 6.36 10.60 6.31
C LYS A 247 5.86 11.50 7.44
N ASP A 248 4.66 11.26 7.94
CA ASP A 248 4.08 12.02 9.05
C ASP A 248 4.87 11.85 10.35
N MET A 249 5.33 10.63 10.67
CA MET A 249 6.21 10.40 11.81
C MET A 249 7.55 11.13 11.66
N PHE A 250 8.13 11.10 10.45
CA PHE A 250 9.34 11.86 10.16
C PHE A 250 9.14 13.39 10.29
N GLU A 251 7.98 13.89 9.87
CA GLU A 251 7.61 15.30 10.04
C GLU A 251 7.35 15.68 11.50
N GLU A 252 6.81 14.76 12.32
CA GLU A 252 6.55 14.94 13.75
C GLU A 252 7.86 15.08 14.53
N ASN A 253 8.73 14.06 14.49
CA ASN A 253 9.88 13.95 15.40
C ASN A 253 11.18 13.48 14.73
N ARG A 254 11.27 13.47 13.40
CA ARG A 254 12.44 13.03 12.61
C ARG A 254 12.80 11.55 12.77
N ASN A 255 11.88 10.74 13.29
CA ASN A 255 12.05 9.29 13.34
C ASN A 255 11.50 8.65 12.07
N ILE A 256 12.19 7.61 11.60
CA ILE A 256 11.80 6.82 10.44
C ILE A 256 11.31 5.48 10.95
N LEU A 257 10.06 5.15 10.65
CA LEU A 257 9.48 3.84 10.96
C LEU A 257 9.62 2.91 9.75
N GLU A 258 9.69 1.61 10.03
CA GLU A 258 9.46 0.58 9.01
C GLU A 258 7.97 0.53 8.63
N PRO A 259 7.57 -0.13 7.54
CA PRO A 259 6.18 -0.13 7.09
C PRO A 259 5.22 -0.77 8.11
N SER A 260 5.64 -1.88 8.71
CA SER A 260 4.92 -2.54 9.81
C SER A 260 4.83 -1.63 11.05
N GLY A 261 5.89 -0.88 11.34
CA GLY A 261 5.96 0.08 12.45
C GLY A 261 5.03 1.28 12.29
N ALA A 262 4.80 1.75 11.08
CA ALA A 262 3.88 2.86 10.81
C ALA A 262 2.41 2.43 10.66
N LEU A 263 2.13 1.12 10.61
CA LEU A 263 0.83 0.57 10.27
C LEU A 263 -0.27 1.04 11.22
N ALA A 264 -0.07 0.95 12.53
CA ALA A 264 -1.08 1.36 13.50
C ALA A 264 -1.33 2.88 13.49
N LEU A 265 -0.31 3.68 13.17
CA LEU A 265 -0.47 5.12 12.97
C LEU A 265 -1.39 5.38 11.78
N ALA A 266 -1.14 4.73 10.64
CA ALA A 266 -1.99 4.84 9.45
C ALA A 266 -3.45 4.46 9.74
N GLY A 267 -3.65 3.37 10.49
CA GLY A 267 -4.99 2.95 10.92
C GLY A 267 -5.67 3.97 11.84
N ALA A 268 -4.93 4.53 12.80
CA ALA A 268 -5.45 5.56 13.72
C ALA A 268 -5.85 6.84 12.96
N GLU A 269 -5.02 7.32 12.04
CA GLU A 269 -5.31 8.49 11.22
C GLU A 269 -6.54 8.27 10.33
N ALA A 270 -6.61 7.11 9.66
CA ALA A 270 -7.73 6.75 8.82
C ALA A 270 -9.03 6.64 9.62
N TYR A 271 -8.99 5.98 10.78
CA TYR A 271 -10.13 5.84 11.69
C TYR A 271 -10.64 7.21 12.18
N CYS A 272 -9.74 8.07 12.67
CA CYS A 272 -10.10 9.39 13.17
C CYS A 272 -10.76 10.24 12.08
N LYS A 273 -10.24 10.19 10.85
CA LYS A 273 -10.82 10.88 9.69
C LYS A 273 -12.18 10.31 9.30
N TYR A 274 -12.30 8.98 9.25
CA TYR A 274 -13.53 8.29 8.84
C TYR A 274 -14.71 8.58 9.78
N TYR A 275 -14.48 8.49 11.09
CA TYR A 275 -15.52 8.71 12.10
C TYR A 275 -15.62 10.16 12.58
N GLY A 276 -14.78 11.07 12.07
CA GLY A 276 -14.78 12.48 12.46
C GLY A 276 -14.51 12.70 13.95
N LEU A 277 -13.64 11.89 14.57
CA LEU A 277 -13.32 12.00 16.00
C LEU A 277 -12.74 13.38 16.33
N LYS A 278 -13.20 13.96 17.45
CA LYS A 278 -12.71 15.24 17.99
C LYS A 278 -12.61 15.19 19.50
N GLY A 279 -11.49 15.67 20.05
CA GLY A 279 -11.25 15.76 21.50
C GLY A 279 -11.05 14.42 22.22
N GLU A 280 -11.09 13.31 21.50
CA GLU A 280 -10.85 11.96 22.03
C GLU A 280 -9.35 11.68 22.14
N THR A 281 -8.95 10.84 23.10
CA THR A 281 -7.56 10.38 23.24
C THR A 281 -7.39 9.03 22.57
N VAL A 282 -6.41 8.87 21.70
CA VAL A 282 -6.12 7.63 20.99
C VAL A 282 -4.63 7.29 21.07
N VAL A 283 -4.31 5.99 21.09
CA VAL A 283 -2.93 5.50 21.11
C VAL A 283 -2.66 4.66 19.87
N ALA A 284 -1.56 4.93 19.16
CA ALA A 284 -1.05 4.08 18.09
C ALA A 284 0.30 3.47 18.51
N ILE A 285 0.51 2.19 18.21
CA ILE A 285 1.78 1.52 18.52
C ILE A 285 2.74 1.62 17.33
N SER A 286 3.89 2.26 17.53
CA SER A 286 4.99 2.16 16.57
C SER A 286 5.82 0.92 16.87
N SER A 287 5.57 -0.17 16.14
CA SER A 287 6.11 -1.50 16.50
C SER A 287 7.57 -1.76 16.10
N GLY A 288 8.13 -0.96 15.19
CA GLY A 288 9.46 -1.21 14.65
C GLY A 288 9.98 -0.09 13.75
N ALA A 289 11.29 -0.06 13.55
CA ALA A 289 12.00 0.93 12.75
C ALA A 289 13.16 0.31 11.93
N ASN A 290 13.16 -1.01 11.73
CA ASN A 290 14.21 -1.70 11.02
C ASN A 290 13.91 -1.74 9.51
N MET A 291 14.25 -0.67 8.81
CA MET A 291 14.00 -0.53 7.37
C MET A 291 15.33 -0.47 6.58
N ASN A 292 15.40 -1.17 5.44
CA ASN A 292 16.48 -1.00 4.47
C ASN A 292 16.32 0.34 3.70
N PHE A 293 17.45 0.98 3.36
CA PHE A 293 17.48 2.22 2.58
C PHE A 293 16.75 2.14 1.24
N ASP A 294 16.72 0.97 0.58
CA ASP A 294 15.98 0.80 -0.68
C ASP A 294 14.46 0.97 -0.49
N THR A 295 13.93 0.56 0.67
CA THR A 295 12.52 0.71 1.00
C THR A 295 12.14 2.18 1.20
N LEU A 296 13.07 3.02 1.69
CA LEU A 296 12.85 4.47 1.81
C LEU A 296 12.57 5.11 0.46
N ARG A 297 13.22 4.64 -0.61
CA ARG A 297 12.95 5.14 -1.96
C ARG A 297 11.49 4.92 -2.35
N LEU A 298 10.96 3.71 -2.13
CA LEU A 298 9.54 3.41 -2.37
C LEU A 298 8.63 4.30 -1.53
N VAL A 299 8.97 4.48 -0.24
CA VAL A 299 8.22 5.37 0.66
C VAL A 299 8.23 6.82 0.18
N THR A 300 9.29 7.29 -0.48
CA THR A 300 9.35 8.66 -1.04
C THR A 300 8.66 8.80 -2.39
N GLU A 301 8.52 7.73 -3.17
CA GLU A 301 7.88 7.75 -4.49
C GLU A 301 6.34 7.61 -4.41
N LEU A 302 5.82 7.03 -3.32
CA LEU A 302 4.39 6.75 -3.10
C LEU A 302 3.55 7.80 -2.33
N PRO A 303 4.06 8.77 -1.55
CA PRO A 303 3.23 9.52 -0.62
C PRO A 303 2.72 10.82 -1.26
N ASP A 304 1.69 10.71 -2.10
CA ASP A 304 0.85 11.84 -2.55
C ASP A 304 -0.66 11.53 -2.46
N VAL A 305 -1.07 10.74 -1.46
CA VAL A 305 -2.50 10.64 -1.12
C VAL A 305 -2.90 11.82 -0.24
N GLY A 306 -3.36 12.90 -0.88
CA GLY A 306 -4.02 14.03 -0.22
C GLY A 306 -3.20 15.32 -0.11
N ARG A 307 -1.95 15.37 -0.59
CA ARG A 307 -1.25 16.64 -0.90
C ARG A 307 -1.47 16.99 -2.37
N LYS A 308 -1.45 18.29 -2.72
CA LYS A 308 -1.62 18.74 -4.12
C LYS A 308 -0.56 18.02 -4.96
N PRO A 309 -0.94 17.13 -5.89
CA PRO A 309 0.04 16.37 -6.66
C PRO A 309 0.86 17.35 -7.51
N GLU A 310 2.15 17.05 -7.68
CA GLU A 310 2.93 17.70 -8.73
C GLU A 310 2.24 17.45 -10.07
N ALA A 311 1.86 18.53 -10.75
CA ALA A 311 1.13 18.40 -12.01
C ALA A 311 2.11 18.01 -13.10
N VAL A 312 1.99 16.79 -13.65
CA VAL A 312 2.72 16.41 -14.87
C VAL A 312 1.96 16.99 -16.07
N LEU A 313 2.53 18.04 -16.65
CA LEU A 313 1.94 18.79 -17.76
C LEU A 313 2.63 18.41 -19.08
N PRO A 314 1.89 17.83 -20.04
CA PRO A 314 2.37 17.70 -21.41
C PRO A 314 2.21 19.04 -22.14
N THR A 315 3.32 19.59 -22.63
CA THR A 315 3.32 20.75 -23.52
C THR A 315 3.94 20.39 -24.85
N PHE A 316 3.25 20.73 -25.93
CA PHE A 316 3.81 20.62 -27.27
C PHE A 316 4.52 21.93 -27.61
N SER A 317 5.82 21.83 -27.92
CA SER A 317 6.64 22.97 -28.31
C SER A 317 6.97 22.88 -29.81
N PRO A 318 6.86 23.99 -30.57
CA PRO A 318 7.31 24.04 -31.95
C PRO A 318 8.80 23.69 -32.07
N LYS A 319 9.20 23.03 -33.15
CA LYS A 319 10.61 22.68 -33.43
C LYS A 319 11.33 23.82 -34.15
N GLU A 320 11.41 24.97 -33.50
CA GLU A 320 12.09 26.15 -34.03
C GLU A 320 13.27 26.53 -33.14
N GLN A 321 14.29 27.15 -33.72
CA GLN A 321 15.46 27.59 -32.98
C GLN A 321 15.05 28.69 -31.99
N GLY A 322 15.05 28.37 -30.69
CA GLY A 322 14.66 29.30 -29.62
C GLY A 322 13.42 28.89 -28.83
N SER A 323 12.63 27.93 -29.33
CA SER A 323 11.36 27.51 -28.70
C SER A 323 11.54 26.96 -27.28
N PHE A 324 12.64 26.26 -27.01
CA PHE A 324 12.98 25.81 -25.66
C PHE A 324 13.24 26.97 -24.69
N LYS A 325 13.88 28.05 -25.17
CA LYS A 325 14.16 29.24 -24.35
C LYS A 325 12.86 29.97 -24.01
N GLU A 326 11.96 30.12 -24.99
CA GLU A 326 10.63 30.69 -24.78
C GLU A 326 9.81 29.85 -23.80
N PHE A 327 9.83 28.53 -23.94
CA PHE A 327 9.19 27.63 -22.98
C PHE A 327 9.77 27.82 -21.58
N ALA A 328 11.09 27.78 -21.42
CA ALA A 328 11.76 27.96 -20.13
C ALA A 328 11.46 29.33 -19.49
N GLU A 329 11.33 30.39 -20.28
CA GLU A 329 10.90 31.71 -19.79
C GLU A 329 9.43 31.68 -19.31
N LEU A 330 8.56 30.95 -20.02
CA LEU A 330 7.14 30.81 -19.69
C LEU A 330 6.91 30.01 -18.39
N VAL A 331 7.70 28.96 -18.17
CA VAL A 331 7.63 28.13 -16.96
C VAL A 331 8.59 28.56 -15.84
N SER A 332 9.33 29.66 -16.03
CA SER A 332 10.34 30.17 -15.09
C SER A 332 9.83 30.49 -13.68
N ARG A 333 8.51 30.69 -13.54
CA ARG A 333 7.85 30.97 -12.25
C ARG A 333 7.39 29.71 -11.51
N MET A 334 7.44 28.55 -12.16
CA MET A 334 7.10 27.27 -11.55
C MET A 334 8.36 26.57 -11.02
N ASN A 335 8.23 25.86 -9.91
CA ASN A 335 9.31 25.03 -9.40
C ASN A 335 9.31 23.68 -10.16
N ILE A 336 10.11 23.58 -11.21
CA ILE A 336 10.14 22.40 -12.10
C ILE A 336 10.99 21.29 -11.45
N THR A 337 10.37 20.15 -11.17
CA THR A 337 10.98 18.99 -10.52
C THR A 337 11.50 17.95 -11.53
N GLU A 338 10.77 17.74 -12.63
CA GLU A 338 11.20 16.87 -13.72
C GLU A 338 10.97 17.55 -15.07
N PHE A 339 11.91 17.37 -16.00
CA PHE A 339 11.80 17.83 -17.38
C PHE A 339 12.25 16.71 -18.32
N LYS A 340 11.33 16.24 -19.17
CA LYS A 340 11.61 15.23 -20.21
C LYS A 340 11.22 15.78 -21.58
N HIS A 341 12.20 15.78 -22.47
CA HIS A 341 12.02 16.16 -23.87
C HIS A 341 12.21 14.93 -24.76
N ILE A 342 11.16 14.54 -25.47
CA ILE A 342 11.21 13.41 -26.40
C ILE A 342 11.24 13.96 -27.82
N TYR A 343 12.30 13.61 -28.56
CA TYR A 343 12.49 14.01 -29.95
C TYR A 343 11.96 12.92 -30.89
N ASP A 344 10.87 13.20 -31.58
CA ASP A 344 10.42 12.41 -32.74
C ASP A 344 11.07 12.97 -34.03
N SER A 345 11.73 12.16 -34.84
CA SER A 345 12.33 12.60 -36.09
C SER A 345 11.31 12.94 -37.20
N HIS A 346 10.03 12.62 -37.03
CA HIS A 346 9.00 12.77 -38.07
C HIS A 346 7.88 13.77 -37.77
N GLY A 347 7.73 14.24 -36.52
CA GLY A 347 6.74 15.25 -36.13
C GLY A 347 7.23 16.70 -36.26
N LYS A 348 6.31 17.66 -36.46
CA LYS A 348 6.62 19.12 -36.46
C LYS A 348 6.73 19.74 -35.05
N GLU A 349 6.33 18.99 -34.03
CA GLU A 349 6.29 19.43 -32.63
C GLU A 349 7.10 18.47 -31.75
N ALA A 350 7.63 18.98 -30.64
CA ALA A 350 8.28 18.19 -29.60
C ALA A 350 7.38 18.12 -28.37
N LEU A 351 7.27 16.94 -27.76
CA LEU A 351 6.56 16.77 -26.49
C LEU A 351 7.53 17.07 -25.34
N VAL A 352 7.15 18.04 -24.53
CA VAL A 352 7.79 18.41 -23.27
C VAL A 352 6.89 17.95 -22.13
N LEU A 353 7.36 17.00 -21.34
CA LEU A 353 6.74 16.64 -20.07
C LEU A 353 7.47 17.41 -18.97
N HIS A 354 6.74 18.20 -18.19
CA HIS A 354 7.29 18.88 -17.04
C HIS A 354 6.39 18.65 -15.82
N SER A 355 6.99 18.47 -14.65
CA SER A 355 6.29 18.42 -13.37
C SER A 355 6.74 19.57 -12.49
N GLY A 356 5.81 20.16 -11.73
CA GLY A 356 6.14 21.22 -10.79
C GLY A 356 5.02 21.51 -9.81
N SER A 357 5.36 22.32 -8.79
CA SER A 357 4.43 22.81 -7.77
C SER A 357 4.33 24.34 -7.80
N ASP A 358 3.13 24.85 -7.54
CA ASP A 358 2.88 26.29 -7.36
C ASP A 358 3.12 26.68 -5.89
N ASP A 359 4.15 27.49 -5.64
CA ASP A 359 4.43 28.09 -4.33
C ASP A 359 3.57 29.35 -4.04
N VAL A 360 2.52 29.60 -4.82
CA VAL A 360 1.66 30.79 -4.69
C VAL A 360 0.32 30.38 -4.07
N GLY A 361 -0.01 31.01 -2.93
CA GLY A 361 -1.13 30.65 -2.06
C GLY A 361 -2.49 30.52 -2.75
N ASP A 362 -3.28 29.57 -2.23
CA ASP A 362 -4.73 29.29 -2.28
C ASP A 362 -5.67 29.75 -3.42
N GLU A 363 -5.20 30.32 -4.53
CA GLU A 363 -6.04 30.49 -5.72
C GLU A 363 -5.56 29.62 -6.90
N PRO A 364 -6.45 28.82 -7.52
CA PRO A 364 -6.11 28.08 -8.73
C PRO A 364 -5.90 29.05 -9.89
N VAL A 365 -4.70 29.08 -10.46
CA VAL A 365 -4.44 29.83 -11.69
C VAL A 365 -5.10 29.08 -12.85
N GLU A 366 -6.21 29.61 -13.38
CA GLU A 366 -6.71 29.19 -14.68
C GLU A 366 -5.66 29.51 -15.76
N ALA A 367 -5.07 28.48 -16.36
CA ALA A 367 -4.21 28.64 -17.52
C ALA A 367 -5.04 29.19 -18.70
N LYS A 368 -4.90 30.49 -19.00
CA LYS A 368 -5.46 31.07 -20.21
C LYS A 368 -4.74 30.51 -21.45
N PRO A 369 -5.46 30.10 -22.50
CA PRO A 369 -4.84 29.76 -23.78
C PRO A 369 -4.11 31.00 -24.33
N VAL A 370 -2.88 30.81 -24.80
CA VAL A 370 -2.16 31.85 -25.56
C VAL A 370 -2.78 31.89 -26.95
N GLU A 371 -3.42 33.01 -27.30
CA GLU A 371 -3.85 33.28 -28.68
C GLU A 371 -2.61 33.40 -29.57
N ALA A 372 -2.59 32.64 -30.67
CA ALA A 372 -1.59 32.79 -31.71
C ALA A 372 -1.75 34.18 -32.35
N GLY A 373 -0.71 35.02 -32.21
CA GLY A 373 -0.66 36.36 -32.78
C GLY A 373 -0.72 36.33 -34.31
N ASP A 374 -1.63 37.13 -34.83
CA ASP A 374 -1.83 37.43 -36.24
C ASP A 374 -0.78 38.47 -36.67
N ASP A 375 0.10 38.12 -37.61
CA ASP A 375 0.90 39.07 -38.40
C ASP A 375 1.34 38.42 -39.74
N GLY A 376 0.36 38.32 -40.65
CA GLY A 376 0.46 38.86 -42.02
C GLY A 376 1.38 38.20 -43.07
N LYS A 377 0.77 37.44 -43.99
CA LYS A 377 0.72 37.83 -45.43
C LYS A 377 -0.35 37.05 -46.20
N GLU A 378 -1.27 37.81 -46.78
CA GLU A 378 -2.37 37.40 -47.65
C GLU A 378 -1.89 36.78 -48.98
N CYS A 379 -2.68 35.84 -49.50
CA CYS A 379 -2.98 35.77 -50.93
C CYS A 379 -4.48 35.46 -51.09
N GLU A 380 -5.19 36.40 -51.70
CA GLU A 380 -6.59 36.30 -52.11
C GLU A 380 -6.75 35.29 -53.27
N ASP A 381 -7.86 34.56 -53.29
CA ASP A 381 -8.66 34.45 -54.52
C ASP A 381 -10.13 34.07 -54.24
N SER A 382 -10.99 35.09 -54.40
CA SER A 382 -12.33 35.10 -55.00
C SER A 382 -13.57 34.46 -54.33
N CYS A 383 -14.55 35.35 -54.11
CA CYS A 383 -16.03 35.21 -54.17
C CYS A 383 -16.85 34.58 -53.02
N ARG A 384 -17.56 35.47 -52.32
CA ARG A 384 -18.73 35.32 -51.41
C ARG A 384 -20.09 35.33 -52.18
N PRO A 385 -21.31 35.23 -51.56
CA PRO A 385 -21.72 34.85 -50.18
C PRO A 385 -23.00 33.95 -50.05
N CYS A 386 -23.38 33.68 -48.78
CA CYS A 386 -24.71 33.30 -48.23
C CYS A 386 -25.02 31.78 -48.15
N GLY A 387 -25.41 31.19 -47.00
CA GLY A 387 -25.77 31.74 -45.68
C GLY A 387 -25.87 30.67 -44.58
N GLU A 388 -25.88 31.18 -43.32
CA GLU A 388 -26.47 30.68 -42.06
C GLU A 388 -26.43 29.16 -41.77
N GLY A 389 -25.85 28.65 -40.68
CA GLY A 389 -25.39 29.28 -39.44
C GLY A 389 -25.45 28.28 -38.29
N GLU A 390 -24.67 27.20 -38.35
CA GLU A 390 -24.38 26.35 -37.19
C GLU A 390 -22.89 26.50 -36.82
N LYS A 391 -22.61 27.22 -35.74
CA LYS A 391 -21.32 27.16 -35.03
C LYS A 391 -21.50 26.26 -33.82
N PRO A 392 -20.92 25.05 -33.77
CA PRO A 392 -20.96 24.24 -32.56
C PRO A 392 -19.96 24.80 -31.55
N LEU A 393 -20.47 25.16 -30.38
CA LEU A 393 -19.73 25.30 -29.13
C LEU A 393 -18.86 24.06 -28.90
N ALA A 394 -17.53 24.18 -28.97
CA ALA A 394 -16.63 23.12 -28.57
C ALA A 394 -16.32 23.24 -27.07
N TRP A 395 -16.78 22.22 -26.35
CA TRP A 395 -16.74 22.06 -24.91
C TRP A 395 -15.32 21.89 -24.36
N LEU A 396 -15.11 22.53 -23.21
CA LEU A 396 -14.11 22.21 -22.20
C LEU A 396 -14.41 20.82 -21.61
N ASN A 397 -13.44 19.90 -21.65
CA ASN A 397 -13.39 18.76 -20.73
C ASN A 397 -11.93 18.29 -20.62
N ALA A 398 -11.08 19.13 -20.04
CA ALA A 398 -9.81 18.70 -19.51
C ALA A 398 -10.08 17.91 -18.22
N ARG A 399 -10.32 16.60 -18.34
CA ARG A 399 -10.19 15.71 -17.19
C ARG A 399 -8.70 15.56 -16.92
N VAL A 400 -8.25 16.05 -15.76
CA VAL A 400 -6.94 15.78 -15.18
C VAL A 400 -6.71 14.27 -15.20
N VAL A 401 -5.82 13.79 -16.07
CA VAL A 401 -5.39 12.39 -16.10
C VAL A 401 -4.10 12.31 -15.31
N THR A 402 -4.17 11.84 -14.07
CA THR A 402 -2.99 11.54 -13.25
C THR A 402 -2.35 10.22 -13.69
N THR A 403 -1.06 10.03 -13.42
CA THR A 403 -0.30 8.80 -13.73
C THR A 403 -0.91 7.56 -13.06
N THR A 404 -1.55 7.72 -11.89
CA THR A 404 -2.34 6.67 -11.23
C THR A 404 -3.63 6.33 -11.98
N GLY A 405 -4.23 7.30 -12.68
CA GLY A 405 -5.39 7.10 -13.55
C GLY A 405 -5.07 6.25 -14.77
N ILE A 406 -3.85 6.30 -15.29
CA ILE A 406 -3.40 5.45 -16.41
C ILE A 406 -3.16 4.01 -15.95
N ILE A 407 -2.63 3.83 -14.74
CA ILE A 407 -2.35 2.49 -14.18
C ILE A 407 -3.65 1.78 -13.76
N ASN A 408 -4.60 2.47 -13.12
CA ASN A 408 -5.88 1.87 -12.73
C ASN A 408 -6.84 1.62 -13.91
N LEU A 409 -6.73 2.35 -15.03
CA LEU A 409 -7.47 2.02 -16.25
C LEU A 409 -6.93 0.79 -16.97
N MET A 410 -5.69 0.37 -16.70
CA MET A 410 -5.11 -0.83 -17.31
C MET A 410 -5.30 -2.09 -16.46
N THR A 411 -5.54 -1.96 -15.15
CA THR A 411 -5.77 -3.11 -14.25
C THR A 411 -7.25 -3.42 -14.01
N ALA A 412 -8.16 -2.44 -14.13
CA ALA A 412 -9.58 -2.72 -14.23
C ALA A 412 -9.95 -2.93 -15.70
N GLY A 413 -10.27 -4.17 -16.10
CA GLY A 413 -10.67 -4.57 -17.47
C GLY A 413 -11.95 -3.90 -18.01
N LEU A 414 -11.99 -2.57 -18.05
CA LEU A 414 -13.00 -1.74 -18.69
C LEU A 414 -12.38 -1.14 -19.94
N GLY A 415 -12.64 -1.80 -21.07
CA GLY A 415 -12.16 -1.35 -22.38
C GLY A 415 -12.60 0.08 -22.69
N LEU A 416 -11.64 0.93 -23.05
CA LEU A 416 -11.92 2.24 -23.64
C LEU A 416 -12.53 2.03 -25.03
N TYR A 417 -13.83 2.28 -25.18
CA TYR A 417 -14.47 2.42 -26.49
C TYR A 417 -14.10 3.79 -27.07
N VAL A 418 -13.04 3.87 -27.86
CA VAL A 418 -12.79 5.05 -28.71
C VAL A 418 -13.66 4.91 -29.95
N LYS A 419 -14.80 5.61 -29.97
CA LYS A 419 -15.65 5.72 -31.16
C LYS A 419 -14.97 6.64 -32.18
N ALA A 420 -14.14 6.07 -33.05
CA ALA A 420 -13.59 6.79 -34.19
C ALA A 420 -14.72 7.09 -35.20
N HIS A 421 -15.10 8.35 -35.34
CA HIS A 421 -15.97 8.79 -36.44
C HIS A 421 -15.12 8.92 -37.72
N HIS A 422 -14.81 7.79 -38.36
CA HIS A 422 -14.43 7.73 -39.77
C HIS A 422 -14.94 6.42 -40.40
N PRO A 423 -15.55 6.39 -41.61
CA PRO A 423 -16.38 5.27 -42.06
C PRO A 423 -15.67 3.96 -42.47
N SER A 424 -14.43 3.69 -42.06
CA SER A 424 -13.65 2.59 -42.67
C SER A 424 -12.62 1.88 -41.81
N VAL A 425 -12.63 2.02 -40.48
CA VAL A 425 -11.69 1.27 -39.61
C VAL A 425 -12.45 0.48 -38.54
N LEU A 426 -12.53 -0.84 -38.74
CA LEU A 426 -12.94 -1.79 -37.70
C LEU A 426 -11.80 -1.91 -36.67
N GLY A 427 -12.18 -1.80 -35.39
CA GLY A 427 -11.27 -1.63 -34.25
C GLY A 427 -10.24 -2.74 -34.06
N LEU A 428 -9.05 -2.32 -33.61
CA LEU A 428 -7.96 -3.18 -33.18
C LEU A 428 -7.97 -3.24 -31.65
N VAL A 429 -8.02 -4.45 -31.07
CA VAL A 429 -7.79 -4.69 -29.64
C VAL A 429 -6.42 -5.33 -29.50
N VAL A 430 -5.52 -4.72 -28.75
CA VAL A 430 -4.20 -5.29 -28.40
C VAL A 430 -4.16 -5.43 -26.89
N THR A 431 -3.83 -6.62 -26.39
CA THR A 431 -3.61 -6.87 -24.95
C THR A 431 -2.25 -7.51 -24.72
N CYS A 432 -1.70 -7.15 -23.55
CA CYS A 432 -0.62 -7.73 -22.74
C CYS A 432 0.83 -7.26 -22.93
N TRP A 433 1.44 -7.00 -21.77
CA TRP A 433 2.87 -6.79 -21.53
C TRP A 433 3.31 -7.64 -20.33
N GLU A 434 4.34 -8.47 -20.51
CA GLU A 434 5.20 -9.01 -19.45
C GLU A 434 6.66 -8.71 -19.84
N ALA A 435 7.47 -8.27 -18.88
CA ALA A 435 8.88 -7.98 -19.11
C ALA A 435 9.75 -9.22 -18.82
N LEU A 436 10.52 -9.68 -19.81
CA LEU A 436 11.64 -10.61 -19.64
C LEU A 436 12.86 -10.12 -20.44
N PRO A 437 14.10 -10.44 -20.00
CA PRO A 437 15.30 -9.80 -20.51
C PRO A 437 15.71 -10.32 -21.90
N LEU A 438 16.09 -9.34 -22.74
CA LEU A 438 16.75 -9.34 -24.06
C LEU A 438 17.11 -10.68 -24.75
N THR A 439 16.80 -10.72 -26.06
CA THR A 439 17.29 -11.59 -27.16
C THR A 439 16.49 -12.84 -27.56
N MET A 440 15.19 -12.70 -27.82
CA MET A 440 14.45 -13.25 -28.99
C MET A 440 12.94 -13.11 -28.77
N VAL A 441 12.19 -12.60 -29.75
CA VAL A 441 10.72 -12.51 -29.70
C VAL A 441 10.11 -13.63 -30.54
N ARG A 442 9.26 -14.47 -29.94
CA ARG A 442 8.46 -15.47 -30.65
C ARG A 442 7.03 -14.95 -30.78
N VAL A 443 6.67 -14.46 -31.97
CA VAL A 443 5.30 -13.98 -32.27
C VAL A 443 4.50 -15.12 -32.89
N VAL A 444 3.42 -15.55 -32.24
CA VAL A 444 2.44 -16.47 -32.82
C VAL A 444 1.22 -15.67 -33.25
N LEU A 445 1.05 -15.48 -34.55
CA LEU A 445 -0.09 -14.77 -35.13
C LEU A 445 -1.25 -15.73 -35.41
N VAL A 446 -2.41 -15.46 -34.84
CA VAL A 446 -3.67 -16.11 -35.22
C VAL A 446 -4.53 -15.10 -35.98
N SER A 447 -4.49 -15.24 -37.32
CA SER A 447 -5.44 -14.77 -38.34
C SER A 447 -5.42 -13.30 -38.83
N GLY A 448 -5.79 -13.17 -40.12
CA GLY A 448 -6.07 -11.93 -40.87
C GLY A 448 -4.90 -11.37 -41.67
N LEU A 449 -4.90 -11.55 -43.01
CA LEU A 449 -3.84 -11.05 -43.93
C LEU A 449 -3.49 -9.56 -43.77
N GLY A 450 -4.41 -8.73 -43.25
CA GLY A 450 -4.20 -7.30 -43.02
C GLY A 450 -3.27 -6.98 -41.84
N ALA A 451 -3.24 -7.81 -40.80
CA ALA A 451 -2.40 -7.58 -39.61
C ALA A 451 -0.91 -7.83 -39.90
N ALA A 452 -0.59 -8.74 -40.84
CA ALA A 452 0.77 -9.03 -41.24
C ALA A 452 1.45 -7.85 -42.00
N LEU A 453 0.66 -7.06 -42.74
CA LEU A 453 1.13 -5.87 -43.44
C LEU A 453 1.38 -4.70 -42.48
N ALA A 454 0.49 -4.48 -41.51
CA ALA A 454 0.67 -3.45 -40.50
C ALA A 454 1.88 -3.74 -39.59
N LEU A 455 2.09 -5.00 -39.20
CA LEU A 455 3.25 -5.42 -38.42
C LEU A 455 4.55 -5.36 -39.25
N GLY A 456 4.49 -5.68 -40.54
CA GLY A 456 5.63 -5.55 -41.45
C GLY A 456 6.11 -4.10 -41.60
N VAL A 457 5.17 -3.14 -41.63
CA VAL A 457 5.48 -1.70 -41.69
C VAL A 457 6.06 -1.19 -40.37
N LEU A 458 5.51 -1.62 -39.23
CA LEU A 458 6.02 -1.25 -37.90
C LEU A 458 7.42 -1.82 -37.62
N LEU A 459 7.69 -3.05 -38.03
CA LEU A 459 8.99 -3.69 -37.83
C LEU A 459 10.06 -3.20 -38.82
N MET A 460 9.69 -2.75 -40.02
CA MET A 460 10.60 -2.03 -40.93
C MET A 460 11.06 -0.70 -40.31
N TYR A 461 10.16 0.04 -39.64
CA TYR A 461 10.52 1.27 -38.92
C TYR A 461 11.48 1.01 -37.74
N ALA A 462 11.46 -0.21 -37.17
CA ALA A 462 12.31 -0.60 -36.05
C ALA A 462 13.65 -1.28 -36.45
N GLY A 463 13.91 -1.50 -37.74
CA GLY A 463 15.19 -2.02 -38.24
C GLY A 463 15.48 -3.50 -37.97
N ILE A 464 14.47 -4.32 -37.64
CA ILE A 464 14.64 -5.73 -37.24
C ILE A 464 14.48 -6.67 -38.46
N LYS A 465 15.48 -7.52 -38.75
CA LYS A 465 15.39 -8.55 -39.82
C LYS A 465 14.50 -9.72 -39.40
N MET A 466 13.50 -10.06 -40.21
CA MET A 466 12.69 -11.28 -40.05
C MET A 466 13.24 -12.49 -40.83
N SER A 467 13.11 -13.68 -40.23
CA SER A 467 13.15 -14.98 -40.92
C SER A 467 11.80 -15.67 -40.72
N LEU A 468 11.10 -16.00 -41.80
CA LEU A 468 9.80 -16.68 -41.78
C LEU A 468 10.01 -18.19 -41.98
N GLN A 469 9.65 -19.01 -40.98
CA GLN A 469 9.49 -20.46 -41.14
C GLN A 469 8.01 -20.83 -41.05
N GLY A 470 7.47 -21.42 -42.13
CA GLY A 470 6.08 -21.88 -42.18
C GLY A 470 5.92 -23.29 -41.60
N GLY A 471 5.10 -23.44 -40.55
CA GLY A 471 4.67 -24.74 -40.01
C GLY A 471 3.41 -25.28 -40.72
N PRO A 472 3.14 -26.60 -40.66
CA PRO A 472 2.11 -27.26 -41.47
C PRO A 472 0.69 -26.97 -40.97
N ARG A 473 -0.27 -26.91 -41.92
CA ARG A 473 -1.70 -26.64 -41.68
C ARG A 473 -2.39 -27.82 -40.98
N PRO A 474 -3.21 -27.61 -39.93
CA PRO A 474 -4.07 -28.65 -39.39
C PRO A 474 -5.32 -28.87 -40.26
N ALA A 475 -5.72 -30.15 -40.39
CA ALA A 475 -6.87 -30.62 -41.15
C ALA A 475 -8.21 -30.24 -40.50
N ARG A 476 -9.23 -29.97 -41.32
CA ARG A 476 -10.60 -29.63 -40.88
C ARG A 476 -11.33 -30.87 -40.34
N PRO A 477 -12.12 -30.75 -39.26
CA PRO A 477 -12.99 -31.84 -38.81
C PRO A 477 -14.23 -31.94 -39.72
N SER A 478 -14.57 -33.17 -40.10
CA SER A 478 -15.85 -33.58 -40.68
C SER A 478 -16.69 -34.29 -39.62
#